data_AF-A0A1G0ZHF0-F1
#
_entry.id   AF-A0A1G0ZHF0-F1
#
_cell.length_a   1.000
_cell.length_b   1.000
_cell.length_c   1.000
_cell.angle_alpha   90.00
_cell.angle_beta   90.00
_cell.angle_gamma   90.00
#
_symmetry.space_group_name_H-M   'P 1'
#
loop_
_entity.id
_entity.type
_entity.pdbx_description
1 polymer ?
#
loop_
_entity_poly.entity_id
_entity_poly.type
_entity_poly.pdbx_seq_one_letter_code
_entity_poly.pdbx_strand_id
1 'polypeptide(L)'
;MRYGIAFVATILFVLCSPAFARDEFEGLDSRIVEAYNAEPKRSAEVYRLSMEMLDLARNKTTSKSEAWAEKAKKMLSLACLYEALAAQEKKDYKETYTWCARASSNGASSGEMGGFDLAEVASFLSGLQATAQKEMDASGIAYSNISLEFRPAEGTATSGKHYNPIKFSSEDEEREKAPAAEAKGPIPDVQSGGLPPDTTHTQDRLREGSNKGITVLEGPKQDRERNLYVKIKTPAGRELTISYVKGKGWGDKSQTAPIYYESWMKCAESIIRNELK
;
A
#
# COMPACT_ATOMS: atom_id res chain seq x y z
N MET A 1 -57.89 -6.38 -58.55
CA MET A 1 -57.75 -7.84 -58.45
C MET A 1 -56.43 -8.18 -57.78
N ARG A 2 -56.51 -9.05 -56.76
CA ARG A 2 -55.47 -9.92 -56.17
C ARG A 2 -54.42 -9.31 -55.22
N TYR A 3 -54.53 -9.82 -53.99
CA TYR A 3 -53.65 -9.77 -52.84
C TYR A 3 -52.31 -10.47 -53.06
N GLY A 4 -51.31 -10.07 -52.27
CA GLY A 4 -50.08 -10.84 -51.98
C GLY A 4 -49.39 -10.29 -50.72
N ILE A 5 -49.79 -10.83 -49.56
CA ILE A 5 -49.13 -10.70 -48.25
C ILE A 5 -47.99 -11.75 -48.18
N ALA A 6 -47.00 -11.50 -47.30
CA ALA A 6 -45.94 -12.39 -46.76
C ALA A 6 -44.54 -12.10 -47.35
N PHE A 7 -43.44 -12.06 -46.59
CA PHE A 7 -43.16 -12.57 -45.24
C PHE A 7 -41.91 -11.89 -44.65
N VAL A 8 -41.85 -11.89 -43.33
CA VAL A 8 -40.82 -11.41 -42.39
C VAL A 8 -39.51 -12.21 -42.51
N ALA A 9 -38.36 -11.53 -42.47
CA ALA A 9 -37.11 -11.98 -41.81
C ALA A 9 -36.11 -10.80 -41.80
N THR A 10 -36.02 -10.03 -40.73
CA THR A 10 -35.01 -10.22 -39.68
C THR A 10 -33.59 -10.15 -40.21
N ILE A 11 -33.06 -8.93 -40.37
CA ILE A 11 -31.67 -8.66 -40.00
C ILE A 11 -31.65 -7.43 -39.09
N LEU A 12 -32.12 -7.65 -37.88
CA LEU A 12 -31.60 -6.97 -36.70
C LEU A 12 -30.19 -7.57 -36.50
N PHE A 13 -29.19 -7.11 -37.25
CA PHE A 13 -27.81 -7.16 -36.76
C PHE A 13 -27.81 -6.02 -35.72
N VAL A 14 -28.13 -6.27 -34.45
CA VAL A 14 -27.13 -6.75 -33.48
C VAL A 14 -25.75 -6.29 -33.93
N LEU A 15 -25.58 -4.97 -34.00
CA LEU A 15 -24.38 -4.36 -33.45
C LEU A 15 -24.43 -4.63 -31.94
N CYS A 16 -24.20 -5.91 -31.59
CA CYS A 16 -23.38 -6.22 -30.44
C CYS A 16 -22.08 -5.48 -30.70
N SER A 17 -22.03 -4.22 -30.28
CA SER A 17 -20.79 -3.72 -29.74
C SER A 17 -20.39 -4.78 -28.72
N PRO A 18 -19.24 -5.47 -28.87
CA PRO A 18 -18.61 -6.01 -27.70
C PRO A 18 -18.24 -4.75 -26.91
N ALA A 19 -19.18 -4.25 -26.11
CA ALA A 19 -18.83 -3.61 -24.87
C ALA A 19 -18.07 -4.71 -24.16
N PHE A 20 -16.75 -4.72 -24.40
CA PHE A 20 -15.78 -5.60 -23.80
C PHE A 20 -16.23 -5.76 -22.36
N ALA A 21 -16.56 -6.98 -21.95
CA ALA A 21 -16.62 -7.32 -20.55
C ALA A 21 -15.20 -7.11 -20.04
N ARG A 22 -14.88 -5.85 -19.71
CA ARG A 22 -13.66 -5.46 -19.03
C ARG A 22 -13.60 -6.38 -17.84
N ASP A 23 -12.49 -7.09 -17.70
CA ASP A 23 -12.30 -7.99 -16.57
C ASP A 23 -12.66 -7.18 -15.31
N GLU A 24 -13.63 -7.64 -14.53
CA GLU A 24 -14.15 -6.88 -13.38
C GLU A 24 -13.00 -6.48 -12.42
N PHE A 25 -11.94 -7.29 -12.38
CA PHE A 25 -10.71 -6.96 -11.69
C PHE A 25 -10.00 -5.72 -12.26
N GLU A 26 -9.88 -5.60 -13.59
CA GLU A 26 -9.27 -4.43 -14.24
C GLU A 26 -10.12 -3.16 -13.99
N GLY A 27 -11.44 -3.31 -13.97
CA GLY A 27 -12.35 -2.22 -13.63
C GLY A 27 -12.14 -1.69 -12.20
N LEU A 28 -12.01 -2.60 -11.23
CA LEU A 28 -11.69 -2.23 -9.85
C LEU A 28 -10.28 -1.65 -9.72
N ASP A 29 -9.30 -2.24 -10.39
CA ASP A 29 -7.91 -1.78 -10.37
C ASP A 29 -7.76 -0.36 -10.89
N SER A 30 -8.39 -0.03 -12.01
CA SER A 30 -8.36 1.32 -12.56
C SER A 30 -8.89 2.35 -11.56
N ARG A 31 -9.97 2.01 -10.83
CA ARG A 31 -10.56 2.90 -9.82
C ARG A 31 -9.67 3.01 -8.57
N ILE A 32 -9.01 1.92 -8.17
CA ILE A 32 -8.02 1.92 -7.09
C ILE A 32 -6.87 2.86 -7.43
N VAL A 33 -6.31 2.74 -8.64
CA VAL A 33 -5.20 3.58 -9.11
C VAL A 33 -5.63 5.05 -9.17
N GLU A 34 -6.84 5.33 -9.66
CA GLU A 34 -7.40 6.69 -9.68
C GLU A 34 -7.57 7.28 -8.27
N ALA A 35 -8.10 6.50 -7.32
CA ALA A 35 -8.24 6.94 -5.93
C ALA A 35 -6.88 7.13 -5.24
N TYR A 36 -5.92 6.26 -5.53
CA TYR A 36 -4.56 6.34 -4.99
C TYR A 36 -3.78 7.55 -5.51
N ASN A 37 -3.98 7.93 -6.78
CA ASN A 37 -3.29 9.07 -7.40
C ASN A 37 -4.06 10.39 -7.30
N ALA A 38 -5.20 10.42 -6.61
CA ALA A 38 -5.94 11.66 -6.38
C ALA A 38 -5.18 12.59 -5.42
N GLU A 39 -5.40 13.91 -5.53
CA GLU A 39 -4.89 14.92 -4.61
C GLU A 39 -6.07 15.71 -4.00
N PRO A 40 -6.34 15.60 -2.67
CA PRO A 40 -5.67 14.71 -1.71
C PRO A 40 -5.95 13.23 -2.00
N LYS A 41 -5.05 12.36 -1.53
CA LYS A 41 -5.16 10.90 -1.70
C LYS A 41 -6.45 10.38 -1.05
N ARG A 42 -7.23 9.59 -1.79
CA ARG A 42 -8.51 9.02 -1.31
C ARG A 42 -8.30 7.62 -0.70
N SER A 43 -7.51 7.52 0.37
CA SER A 43 -7.11 6.23 0.97
C SER A 43 -8.28 5.36 1.45
N ALA A 44 -9.32 5.95 2.05
CA ALA A 44 -10.53 5.22 2.41
C ALA A 44 -11.25 4.58 1.20
N GLU A 45 -11.22 5.24 0.04
CA GLU A 45 -11.76 4.68 -1.20
C GLU A 45 -10.87 3.56 -1.74
N VAL A 46 -9.54 3.71 -1.66
CA VAL A 46 -8.59 2.63 -1.98
C VAL A 46 -8.87 1.40 -1.12
N TYR A 47 -9.10 1.57 0.19
CA TYR A 47 -9.44 0.47 1.09
C TYR A 47 -10.73 -0.24 0.63
N ARG A 48 -11.83 0.51 0.44
CA ARG A 48 -13.13 -0.05 0.03
C ARG A 48 -13.03 -0.84 -1.28
N LEU A 49 -12.41 -0.25 -2.29
CA LEU A 49 -12.27 -0.90 -3.61
C LEU A 49 -11.36 -2.13 -3.55
N SER A 50 -10.34 -2.11 -2.69
CA SER A 50 -9.46 -3.26 -2.49
C SER A 50 -10.18 -4.40 -1.75
N MET A 51 -11.06 -4.09 -0.80
CA MET A 51 -11.95 -5.09 -0.19
C MET A 51 -12.90 -5.71 -1.22
N GLU A 52 -13.50 -4.90 -2.11
CA GLU A 52 -14.33 -5.40 -3.22
C GLU A 52 -13.54 -6.32 -4.16
N MET A 53 -12.28 -5.97 -4.47
CA MET A 53 -11.39 -6.79 -5.28
C MET A 53 -11.05 -8.11 -4.59
N LEU A 54 -10.78 -8.08 -3.29
CA LEU A 54 -10.49 -9.27 -2.49
C LEU A 54 -11.69 -10.21 -2.41
N ASP A 55 -12.89 -9.67 -2.21
CA ASP A 55 -14.13 -10.45 -2.21
C ASP A 55 -14.44 -11.03 -3.58
N LEU A 56 -14.19 -10.26 -4.65
CA LEU A 56 -14.33 -10.76 -6.02
C LEU A 56 -13.36 -11.92 -6.29
N ALA A 57 -12.11 -11.79 -5.86
CA ALA A 57 -11.09 -12.82 -6.00
C ALA A 57 -11.42 -14.11 -5.24
N ARG A 58 -12.04 -14.00 -4.07
CA ARG A 58 -12.51 -15.16 -3.29
C ARG A 58 -13.68 -15.90 -3.95
N ASN A 59 -14.59 -15.15 -4.56
CA ASN A 59 -15.81 -15.72 -5.13
C ASN A 59 -15.64 -16.21 -6.57
N LYS A 60 -14.62 -15.72 -7.30
CA LYS A 60 -14.29 -16.19 -8.65
C LYS A 60 -13.10 -17.14 -8.60
N THR A 61 -13.29 -18.40 -8.95
CA THR A 61 -12.20 -19.38 -9.14
C THR A 61 -11.65 -19.27 -10.56
N THR A 62 -10.84 -18.24 -10.81
CA THR A 62 -10.07 -18.10 -12.06
C THR A 62 -8.59 -18.32 -11.79
N SER A 63 -7.80 -18.64 -12.82
CA SER A 63 -6.34 -18.77 -12.70
C SER A 63 -5.64 -17.48 -12.27
N LYS A 64 -6.31 -16.33 -12.35
CA LYS A 64 -5.75 -15.02 -11.98
C LYS A 64 -6.22 -14.52 -10.61
N SER A 65 -7.19 -15.18 -9.98
CA SER A 65 -7.82 -14.68 -8.77
C SER A 65 -6.86 -14.52 -7.60
N GLU A 66 -5.89 -15.43 -7.45
CA GLU A 66 -4.88 -15.35 -6.40
C GLU A 66 -3.97 -14.12 -6.54
N ALA A 67 -3.52 -13.82 -7.76
CA ALA A 67 -2.71 -12.63 -8.03
C ALA A 67 -3.47 -11.32 -7.72
N TRP A 68 -4.76 -11.28 -8.03
CA TRP A 68 -5.63 -10.14 -7.70
C TRP A 68 -5.90 -10.03 -6.20
N ALA A 69 -6.11 -11.15 -5.50
CA ALA A 69 -6.24 -11.17 -4.05
C ALA A 69 -4.97 -10.62 -3.38
N GLU A 70 -3.80 -11.08 -3.81
CA GLU A 70 -2.53 -10.59 -3.27
C GLU A 70 -2.35 -9.09 -3.53
N LYS A 71 -2.60 -8.62 -4.76
CA LYS A 71 -2.56 -7.18 -5.06
C LYS A 71 -3.53 -6.37 -4.18
N ALA A 72 -4.75 -6.86 -3.98
CA ALA A 72 -5.74 -6.22 -3.12
C ALA A 72 -5.26 -6.12 -1.66
N LYS A 73 -4.73 -7.21 -1.09
CA LYS A 73 -4.16 -7.20 0.28
C LYS A 73 -3.04 -6.17 0.44
N LYS A 74 -2.15 -6.04 -0.55
CA LYS A 74 -1.08 -5.03 -0.54
C LYS A 74 -1.64 -3.61 -0.54
N MET A 75 -2.68 -3.35 -1.33
CA MET A 75 -3.36 -2.05 -1.35
C MET A 75 -4.12 -1.76 -0.07
N LEU A 76 -4.69 -2.77 0.59
CA LEU A 76 -5.31 -2.64 1.91
C LEU A 76 -4.29 -2.20 2.96
N SER A 77 -3.11 -2.81 3.00
CA SER A 77 -2.04 -2.40 3.94
C SER A 77 -1.64 -0.94 3.76
N LEU A 78 -1.46 -0.49 2.52
CA LEU A 78 -1.12 0.91 2.23
C LEU A 78 -2.27 1.87 2.58
N ALA A 79 -3.51 1.53 2.25
CA ALA A 79 -4.66 2.37 2.59
C ALA A 79 -4.81 2.52 4.11
N CYS A 80 -4.71 1.43 4.85
CA CYS A 80 -4.72 1.45 6.31
C CYS A 80 -3.55 2.25 6.89
N LEU A 81 -2.36 2.16 6.29
CA LEU A 81 -1.22 2.98 6.69
C LEU A 81 -1.57 4.46 6.66
N TYR A 82 -2.01 4.96 5.49
CA TYR A 82 -2.34 6.38 5.31
C TYR A 82 -3.46 6.85 6.25
N GLU A 83 -4.55 6.08 6.38
CA GLU A 83 -5.66 6.43 7.27
C GLU A 83 -5.23 6.42 8.75
N ALA A 84 -4.39 5.47 9.17
CA ALA A 84 -3.85 5.44 10.52
C ALA A 84 -2.89 6.61 10.80
N LEU A 85 -2.12 7.09 9.80
CA LEU A 85 -1.32 8.31 9.98
C LEU A 85 -2.22 9.54 10.16
N ALA A 86 -3.24 9.69 9.31
CA ALA A 86 -4.15 10.83 9.35
C ALA A 86 -4.97 10.87 10.65
N ALA A 87 -5.40 9.71 11.16
CA ALA A 87 -6.08 9.59 12.45
C ALA A 87 -5.15 9.96 13.62
N GLN A 88 -3.90 9.47 13.61
CA GLN A 88 -2.94 9.80 14.68
C GLN A 88 -2.63 11.30 14.71
N GLU A 89 -2.47 11.95 13.56
CA GLU A 89 -2.19 13.38 13.50
C GLU A 89 -3.29 14.20 14.20
N LYS A 90 -4.54 13.74 14.09
CA LYS A 90 -5.71 14.30 14.77
C LYS A 90 -5.84 13.84 16.24
N LYS A 91 -4.94 13.00 16.72
CA LYS A 91 -5.00 12.30 18.02
C LYS A 91 -6.28 11.49 18.22
N ASP A 92 -6.86 10.99 17.12
CA ASP A 92 -7.99 10.07 17.17
C ASP A 92 -7.47 8.64 17.34
N TYR A 93 -7.11 8.30 18.58
CA TYR A 93 -6.51 6.99 18.89
C TYR A 93 -7.46 5.82 18.61
N LYS A 94 -8.78 6.05 18.69
CA LYS A 94 -9.78 5.04 18.34
C LYS A 94 -9.71 4.71 16.85
N GLU A 95 -9.69 5.74 16.01
CA GLU A 95 -9.64 5.55 14.57
C GLU A 95 -8.26 5.03 14.13
N THR A 96 -7.17 5.50 14.73
CA THR A 96 -5.82 4.93 14.52
C THR A 96 -5.80 3.43 14.80
N TYR A 97 -6.29 3.01 15.98
CA TYR A 97 -6.35 1.60 16.35
C TYR A 97 -7.18 0.79 15.35
N THR A 98 -8.32 1.32 14.94
CA THR A 98 -9.25 0.66 14.00
C THR A 98 -8.59 0.40 12.65
N TRP A 99 -7.87 1.38 12.10
CA TRP A 99 -7.15 1.22 10.83
C TRP A 99 -5.99 0.24 10.92
N CYS A 100 -5.22 0.27 12.01
CA CYS A 100 -4.17 -0.72 12.23
C CYS A 100 -4.75 -2.14 12.34
N ALA A 101 -5.83 -2.33 13.11
CA ALA A 101 -6.48 -3.63 13.25
C ALA A 101 -7.03 -4.15 11.91
N ARG A 102 -7.62 -3.27 11.08
CA ARG A 102 -8.06 -3.62 9.72
C ARG A 102 -6.90 -4.09 8.84
N ALA A 103 -5.72 -3.47 8.96
CA ALA A 103 -4.52 -3.89 8.24
C ALA A 103 -4.07 -5.29 8.66
N SER A 104 -4.02 -5.57 9.96
CA SER A 104 -3.63 -6.89 10.49
C SER A 104 -4.60 -8.00 10.05
N SER A 105 -5.90 -7.71 9.94
CA SER A 105 -6.88 -8.72 9.55
C SER A 105 -6.97 -8.96 8.04
N ASN A 106 -6.74 -7.93 7.19
CA ASN A 106 -7.04 -8.02 5.76
C ASN A 106 -5.86 -7.68 4.84
N GLY A 107 -4.81 -7.07 5.38
CA GLY A 107 -3.66 -6.60 4.63
C GLY A 107 -2.64 -7.70 4.33
N ALA A 108 -1.68 -7.36 3.48
CA ALA A 108 -0.48 -8.16 3.26
C ALA A 108 0.64 -7.73 4.23
N SER A 109 1.42 -8.71 4.67
CA SER A 109 2.59 -8.54 5.53
C SER A 109 3.91 -8.82 4.80
N SER A 110 3.88 -9.05 3.47
CA SER A 110 5.07 -9.40 2.69
C SER A 110 5.03 -8.86 1.26
N GLY A 111 6.23 -8.72 0.69
CA GLY A 111 6.45 -8.14 -0.64
C GLY A 111 6.47 -6.62 -0.64
N GLU A 112 6.49 -6.03 -1.83
CA GLU A 112 6.60 -4.58 -2.00
C GLU A 112 5.36 -4.00 -2.71
N MET A 113 5.01 -2.76 -2.36
CA MET A 113 3.98 -1.99 -3.06
C MET A 113 4.25 -0.49 -2.94
N GLY A 114 4.22 0.25 -4.07
CA GLY A 114 4.38 1.71 -4.07
C GLY A 114 5.71 2.21 -3.49
N GLY A 115 6.76 1.37 -3.48
CA GLY A 115 8.06 1.67 -2.87
C GLY A 115 8.16 1.36 -1.37
N PHE A 116 7.13 0.76 -0.78
CA PHE A 116 7.13 0.30 0.61
C PHE A 116 7.37 -1.20 0.69
N ASP A 117 8.23 -1.62 1.63
CA ASP A 117 8.30 -3.00 2.10
C ASP A 117 7.12 -3.26 3.06
N LEU A 118 6.27 -4.22 2.72
CA LEU A 118 5.06 -4.49 3.48
C LEU A 118 5.32 -5.18 4.81
N ALA A 119 6.48 -5.81 5.00
CA ALA A 119 6.88 -6.33 6.30
C ALA A 119 7.17 -5.17 7.27
N GLU A 120 7.86 -4.12 6.78
CA GLU A 120 8.10 -2.90 7.56
C GLU A 120 6.79 -2.17 7.86
N VAL A 121 5.88 -2.06 6.88
CA VAL A 121 4.54 -1.46 7.07
C VAL A 121 3.73 -2.22 8.11
N ALA A 122 3.70 -3.55 8.05
CA ALA A 122 2.98 -4.37 9.02
C ALA A 122 3.55 -4.21 10.45
N SER A 123 4.88 -4.22 10.59
CA SER A 123 5.57 -3.99 11.87
C SER A 123 5.25 -2.61 12.44
N PHE A 124 5.31 -1.57 11.60
CA PHE A 124 4.97 -0.21 11.99
C PHE A 124 3.51 -0.09 12.46
N LEU A 125 2.57 -0.67 11.70
CA LEU A 125 1.16 -0.63 12.06
C LEU A 125 0.86 -1.37 13.35
N SER A 126 1.55 -2.49 13.61
CA SER A 126 1.46 -3.20 14.89
C SER A 126 1.95 -2.35 16.07
N GLY A 127 3.10 -1.68 15.92
CA GLY A 127 3.61 -0.74 16.94
C GLY A 127 2.67 0.46 17.17
N LEU A 128 2.10 1.00 16.10
CA LEU A 128 1.13 2.09 16.17
C LEU A 128 -0.17 1.65 16.83
N GLN A 129 -0.65 0.44 16.54
CA GLN A 129 -1.82 -0.17 17.19
C GLN A 129 -1.61 -0.29 18.70
N ALA A 130 -0.46 -0.82 19.13
CA ALA A 130 -0.12 -0.96 20.55
C ALA A 130 -0.01 0.40 21.27
N THR A 131 0.45 1.44 20.56
CA THR A 131 0.51 2.80 21.10
C THR A 131 -0.89 3.39 21.25
N ALA A 132 -1.71 3.33 20.18
CA ALA A 132 -3.08 3.80 20.21
C ALA A 132 -3.91 3.08 21.29
N GLN A 133 -3.70 1.78 21.47
CA GLN A 133 -4.28 0.99 22.55
C GLN A 133 -3.99 1.60 23.92
N LYS A 134 -2.71 1.86 24.24
CA LYS A 134 -2.32 2.43 25.54
C LYS A 134 -2.97 3.80 25.79
N GLU A 135 -3.05 4.63 24.77
CA GLU A 135 -3.66 5.97 24.86
C GLU A 135 -5.19 5.89 25.06
N MET A 136 -5.85 4.93 24.40
CA MET A 136 -7.27 4.63 24.61
C MET A 136 -7.55 4.13 26.02
N ASP A 137 -6.73 3.21 26.52
CA ASP A 137 -6.81 2.67 27.90
C ASP A 137 -6.65 3.80 28.93
N ALA A 138 -5.65 4.67 28.74
CA ALA A 138 -5.41 5.83 29.60
C ALA A 138 -6.58 6.84 29.57
N SER A 139 -7.29 6.93 28.44
CA SER A 139 -8.44 7.82 28.23
C SER A 139 -9.78 7.18 28.62
N GLY A 140 -9.80 5.90 29.04
CA GLY A 140 -11.02 5.17 29.40
C GLY A 140 -11.93 4.81 28.22
N ILE A 141 -11.41 4.76 26.98
CA ILE A 141 -12.18 4.42 25.78
C ILE A 141 -12.29 2.90 25.65
N ALA A 142 -13.51 2.35 25.72
CA ALA A 142 -13.74 0.90 25.66
C ALA A 142 -13.66 0.30 24.23
N TYR A 143 -12.99 -0.85 24.11
CA TYR A 143 -12.81 -1.62 22.87
C TYR A 143 -14.07 -2.23 22.28
N SER A 144 -15.06 -2.54 23.12
CA SER A 144 -16.31 -3.18 22.71
C SER A 144 -17.12 -2.36 21.69
N ASN A 145 -16.76 -1.09 21.47
CA ASN A 145 -17.40 -0.16 20.54
C ASN A 145 -16.61 0.06 19.24
N ILE A 146 -15.59 -0.76 18.96
CA ILE A 146 -14.78 -0.68 17.73
C ILE A 146 -15.35 -1.66 16.70
N SER A 147 -15.93 -1.12 15.63
CA SER A 147 -16.33 -1.93 14.48
C SER A 147 -15.16 -1.99 13.49
N LEU A 148 -14.69 -3.20 13.19
CA LEU A 148 -13.72 -3.42 12.12
C LEU A 148 -14.35 -3.33 10.73
N GLU A 149 -15.69 -3.32 10.65
CA GLU A 149 -16.39 -3.09 9.39
C GLU A 149 -16.11 -1.68 8.91
N PHE A 150 -15.72 -1.55 7.64
CA PHE A 150 -15.64 -0.25 7.00
C PHE A 150 -17.05 0.22 6.67
N ARG A 151 -17.46 1.35 7.26
CA ARG A 151 -18.67 2.07 6.88
C ARG A 151 -18.25 3.33 6.14
N PRO A 152 -18.52 3.45 4.83
CA PRO A 152 -18.25 4.71 4.13
C PRO A 152 -19.08 5.83 4.75
N ALA A 153 -18.54 7.06 4.74
CA ALA A 153 -19.26 8.23 5.22
C ALA A 153 -20.60 8.39 4.46
N GLU A 154 -21.68 8.65 5.20
CA GLU A 154 -23.02 8.86 4.65
C GLU A 154 -22.99 9.97 3.59
N GLY A 155 -23.32 9.61 2.34
CA GLY A 155 -23.30 10.53 1.19
C GLY A 155 -22.61 9.97 -0.06
N THR A 156 -21.85 8.88 0.06
CA THR A 156 -21.36 8.12 -1.11
C THR A 156 -22.36 7.03 -1.47
N ALA A 157 -23.17 7.27 -2.50
CA ALA A 157 -24.20 6.34 -2.94
C ALA A 157 -23.58 5.04 -3.47
N THR A 158 -23.64 3.93 -2.71
CA THR A 158 -23.57 2.57 -3.26
C THR A 158 -24.22 1.52 -2.34
N SER A 159 -25.04 0.66 -2.97
CA SER A 159 -25.48 -0.70 -2.60
C SER A 159 -24.95 -1.24 -1.25
N GLY A 160 -25.83 -1.30 -0.25
CA GLY A 160 -25.56 -1.86 1.08
C GLY A 160 -25.26 -3.36 1.07
N LYS A 161 -24.01 -3.72 0.81
CA LYS A 161 -23.45 -5.02 1.18
C LYS A 161 -22.70 -4.84 2.49
N HIS A 162 -23.22 -5.47 3.55
CA HIS A 162 -22.52 -5.58 4.83
C HIS A 162 -21.23 -6.38 4.64
N TYR A 163 -20.09 -5.80 5.02
CA TYR A 163 -18.81 -6.50 5.03
C TYR A 163 -18.71 -7.32 6.31
N ASN A 164 -18.75 -8.64 6.19
CA ASN A 164 -18.45 -9.50 7.33
C ASN A 164 -16.93 -9.53 7.57
N PRO A 165 -16.45 -9.20 8.79
CA PRO A 165 -15.04 -9.32 9.11
C PRO A 165 -14.58 -10.78 9.03
N ILE A 166 -13.34 -10.99 8.56
CA ILE A 166 -12.68 -12.29 8.55
C ILE A 166 -12.49 -12.74 10.01
N LYS A 167 -13.12 -13.86 10.38
CA LYS A 167 -12.80 -14.56 11.63
C LYS A 167 -11.67 -15.55 11.34
N PHE A 168 -10.48 -15.30 11.86
CA PHE A 168 -9.39 -16.28 11.85
C PHE A 168 -9.72 -17.39 12.86
N SER A 169 -9.66 -18.66 12.42
CA SER A 169 -9.66 -19.78 13.36
C SER A 169 -8.24 -19.95 13.91
N SER A 170 -8.12 -20.47 15.13
CA SER A 170 -6.85 -20.74 15.81
C SER A 170 -5.96 -21.80 15.11
N GLU A 171 -6.33 -22.28 13.93
CA GLU A 171 -5.62 -23.33 13.18
C GLU A 171 -4.69 -22.76 12.08
N ASP A 172 -4.86 -21.49 11.69
CA ASP A 172 -4.01 -20.85 10.66
C ASP A 172 -2.67 -20.34 11.22
N GLU A 173 -2.54 -20.20 12.55
CA GLU A 173 -1.32 -19.74 13.23
C GLU A 173 -0.19 -20.79 13.27
N GLU A 174 -0.49 -22.07 13.00
CA GLU A 174 0.51 -23.15 13.05
C GLU A 174 1.21 -23.44 11.71
N ARG A 175 0.75 -22.86 10.59
CA ARG A 175 1.37 -23.10 9.26
C ARG A 175 2.60 -22.25 8.95
N GLU A 176 2.95 -21.28 9.78
CA GLU A 176 4.08 -20.36 9.54
C GLU A 176 5.43 -20.85 10.12
N LYS A 177 5.55 -22.15 10.43
CA LYS A 177 6.82 -22.78 10.84
C LYS A 177 7.25 -23.89 9.88
N ALA A 178 7.67 -23.53 8.68
CA ALA A 178 8.47 -24.42 7.84
C ALA A 178 9.74 -23.68 7.37
N PRO A 179 10.94 -24.29 7.50
CA PRO A 179 12.19 -23.62 7.13
C PRO A 179 12.31 -23.46 5.62
N ALA A 180 12.68 -22.25 5.19
CA ALA A 180 12.94 -21.91 3.80
C ALA A 180 14.09 -22.76 3.23
N ALA A 181 13.81 -23.54 2.19
CA ALA A 181 14.82 -24.20 1.39
C ALA A 181 15.44 -23.21 0.39
N GLU A 182 16.77 -23.17 0.34
CA GLU A 182 17.55 -22.38 -0.59
C GLU A 182 17.25 -22.74 -2.05
N ALA A 183 17.00 -21.73 -2.89
CA ALA A 183 17.11 -21.85 -4.33
C ALA A 183 17.92 -20.68 -4.88
N LYS A 184 19.18 -20.97 -5.26
CA LYS A 184 20.02 -20.10 -6.09
C LYS A 184 19.60 -20.29 -7.55
N GLY A 185 19.22 -19.20 -8.22
CA GLY A 185 18.98 -19.14 -9.67
C GLY A 185 18.65 -17.71 -10.11
N PRO A 186 19.03 -17.29 -11.33
CA PRO A 186 18.95 -15.89 -11.74
C PRO A 186 17.50 -15.44 -11.94
N ILE A 187 17.16 -14.26 -11.41
CA ILE A 187 15.84 -13.64 -11.54
C ILE A 187 15.70 -13.09 -12.98
N PRO A 188 14.72 -13.55 -13.78
CA PRO A 188 14.43 -13.00 -15.10
C PRO A 188 13.57 -11.72 -15.00
N ASP A 189 13.74 -10.88 -16.01
CA ASP A 189 13.17 -9.55 -16.22
C ASP A 189 11.73 -9.33 -15.73
N VAL A 190 11.55 -8.36 -14.83
CA VAL A 190 10.24 -7.79 -14.51
C VAL A 190 9.88 -6.74 -15.57
N GLN A 191 9.25 -7.20 -16.66
CA GLN A 191 8.32 -6.37 -17.41
C GLN A 191 7.01 -6.24 -16.61
N SER A 192 6.79 -5.08 -15.99
CA SER A 192 5.46 -4.53 -15.77
C SER A 192 5.60 -3.03 -15.48
N GLY A 193 4.72 -2.21 -16.05
CA GLY A 193 4.76 -0.74 -15.96
C GLY A 193 4.55 -0.26 -14.52
N GLY A 194 5.62 -0.23 -13.74
CA GLY A 194 5.63 0.22 -12.36
C GLY A 194 5.16 1.67 -12.25
N LEU A 195 4.07 1.86 -11.51
CA LEU A 195 3.61 3.16 -11.04
C LEU A 195 4.74 3.86 -10.27
N PRO A 196 4.98 5.16 -10.48
CA PRO A 196 6.00 5.89 -9.75
C PRO A 196 5.64 5.99 -8.25
N PRO A 197 6.59 5.82 -7.32
CA PRO A 197 6.34 6.05 -5.90
C PRO A 197 6.06 7.53 -5.64
N ASP A 198 4.91 7.81 -5.02
CA ASP A 198 4.40 9.13 -4.65
C ASP A 198 5.01 9.57 -3.31
N THR A 199 5.66 10.75 -3.29
CA THR A 199 6.57 11.24 -2.25
C THR A 199 5.98 12.35 -1.36
N THR A 200 4.68 12.61 -1.44
CA THR A 200 4.09 13.83 -0.87
C THR A 200 3.72 13.76 0.62
N HIS A 201 3.66 12.58 1.25
CA HIS A 201 3.17 12.46 2.65
C HIS A 201 4.03 11.65 3.63
N THR A 202 5.28 11.30 3.27
CA THR A 202 6.20 10.54 4.16
C THR A 202 7.06 11.42 5.07
N GLN A 203 6.95 12.76 4.97
CA GLN A 203 7.93 13.68 5.59
C GLN A 203 7.84 13.76 7.13
N ASP A 204 6.68 13.52 7.74
CA ASP A 204 6.53 13.76 9.19
C ASP A 204 6.70 12.53 10.09
N ARG A 205 6.67 11.30 9.53
CA ARG A 205 6.76 10.06 10.33
C ARG A 205 8.09 9.30 10.26
N LEU A 206 9.01 9.70 9.39
CA LEU A 206 10.42 9.27 9.47
C LEU A 206 11.22 10.02 10.56
N ARG A 207 10.57 10.91 11.33
CA ARG A 207 11.17 11.60 12.49
C ARG A 207 11.50 10.66 13.67
N GLU A 208 11.03 9.42 13.65
CA GLU A 208 11.44 8.38 14.62
C GLU A 208 12.74 7.64 14.25
N GLY A 209 13.54 8.17 13.30
CA GLY A 209 14.94 7.80 13.10
C GLY A 209 15.93 8.52 14.03
N SER A 210 15.50 9.06 15.17
CA SER A 210 16.35 9.87 16.08
C SER A 210 17.43 9.09 16.82
N ASN A 211 17.51 7.77 16.68
CA ASN A 211 18.43 6.93 17.46
C ASN A 211 19.92 7.05 17.09
N LYS A 212 20.31 7.84 16.08
CA LYS A 212 21.73 8.00 15.68
C LYS A 212 22.16 9.44 15.35
N GLY A 213 21.36 10.44 15.74
CA GLY A 213 21.69 11.87 15.53
C GLY A 213 21.64 12.34 14.07
N ILE A 214 20.90 11.63 13.21
CA ILE A 214 20.67 12.00 11.81
C ILE A 214 19.47 12.94 11.74
N THR A 215 19.64 14.11 11.14
CA THR A 215 18.53 15.05 10.89
C THR A 215 18.19 15.04 9.41
N VAL A 216 16.95 14.72 9.03
CA VAL A 216 16.51 14.86 7.64
C VAL A 216 16.23 16.33 7.35
N LEU A 217 16.97 16.91 6.39
CA LEU A 217 16.80 18.29 5.96
C LEU A 217 15.79 18.41 4.82
N GLU A 218 15.74 17.42 3.94
CA GLU A 218 14.85 17.41 2.77
C GLU A 218 14.59 15.98 2.31
N GLY A 219 13.41 15.71 1.76
CA GLY A 219 13.08 14.41 1.16
C GLY A 219 12.29 13.45 2.07
N PRO A 220 11.99 12.23 1.61
CA PRO A 220 12.23 11.74 0.25
C PRO A 220 11.52 12.58 -0.81
N LYS A 221 12.24 13.09 -1.82
CA LYS A 221 11.72 13.96 -2.89
C LYS A 221 12.33 13.57 -4.23
N GLN A 222 11.76 14.07 -5.33
CA GLN A 222 12.32 13.90 -6.68
C GLN A 222 13.04 15.17 -7.13
N ASP A 223 14.21 15.02 -7.74
CA ASP A 223 14.92 16.14 -8.39
C ASP A 223 14.29 16.48 -9.75
N ARG A 224 14.83 17.49 -10.44
CA ARG A 224 14.35 17.91 -11.77
C ARG A 224 14.46 16.81 -12.83
N GLU A 225 15.31 15.82 -12.59
CA GLU A 225 15.53 14.66 -13.46
C GLU A 225 14.68 13.44 -13.04
N ARG A 226 13.78 13.63 -12.06
CA ARG A 226 12.91 12.59 -11.47
C ARG A 226 13.66 11.50 -10.69
N ASN A 227 14.89 11.76 -10.25
CA ASN A 227 15.60 10.86 -9.34
C ASN A 227 15.14 11.10 -7.91
N LEU A 228 14.91 10.03 -7.14
CA LEU A 228 14.63 10.16 -5.72
C LEU A 228 15.89 10.56 -4.95
N TYR A 229 15.75 11.49 -4.01
CA TYR A 229 16.81 11.88 -3.09
C TYR A 229 16.28 12.21 -1.68
N VAL A 230 17.20 12.15 -0.72
CA VAL A 230 17.03 12.60 0.66
C VAL A 230 18.25 13.45 1.01
N LYS A 231 18.04 14.65 1.54
CA LYS A 231 19.09 15.44 2.19
C LYS A 231 19.05 15.24 3.68
N ILE A 232 20.21 14.95 4.27
CA ILE A 232 20.37 14.74 5.70
C ILE A 232 21.50 15.60 6.24
N LYS A 233 21.50 15.82 7.55
CA LYS A 233 22.59 16.36 8.34
C LYS A 233 23.06 15.28 9.31
N THR A 234 24.35 14.96 9.27
CA THR A 234 24.97 13.97 10.17
C THR A 234 25.16 14.57 11.58
N PRO A 235 25.44 13.74 12.60
CA PRO A 235 25.77 14.22 13.95
C PRO A 235 26.98 15.18 13.97
N ALA A 236 27.92 15.00 13.05
CA ALA A 236 29.09 15.87 12.86
C ALA A 236 28.74 17.22 12.19
N GLY A 237 27.47 17.44 11.86
CA GLY A 237 26.98 18.67 11.22
C GLY A 237 27.15 18.71 9.71
N ARG A 238 27.63 17.63 9.07
CA ARG A 238 27.81 17.54 7.61
C ARG A 238 26.48 17.34 6.91
N GLU A 239 26.20 18.13 5.87
CA GLU A 239 25.02 17.96 5.03
C GLU A 239 25.33 17.06 3.83
N LEU A 240 24.46 16.10 3.57
CA LEU A 240 24.64 15.07 2.54
C LEU A 240 23.38 14.89 1.72
N THR A 241 23.54 14.57 0.44
CA THR A 241 22.44 14.19 -0.45
C THR A 241 22.60 12.73 -0.85
N ILE A 242 21.70 11.89 -0.35
CA ILE A 242 21.61 10.48 -0.70
C ILE A 242 20.59 10.34 -1.82
N SER A 243 20.98 9.76 -2.95
CA SER A 243 20.11 9.60 -4.11
C SER A 243 19.87 8.13 -4.43
N TYR A 244 18.68 7.80 -4.89
CA TYR A 244 18.36 6.50 -5.44
C TYR A 244 18.80 6.43 -6.90
N VAL A 245 19.50 5.35 -7.24
CA VAL A 245 19.90 5.01 -8.60
C VAL A 245 19.18 3.73 -9.01
N LYS A 246 18.37 3.83 -10.06
CA LYS A 246 17.58 2.71 -10.58
C LYS A 246 18.47 1.50 -10.88
N GLY A 247 18.11 0.34 -10.33
CA GLY A 247 18.85 -0.91 -10.49
C GLY A 247 20.13 -1.03 -9.65
N LYS A 248 20.47 -0.03 -8.82
CA LYS A 248 21.63 -0.07 -7.92
C LYS A 248 21.28 0.14 -6.45
N GLY A 249 20.32 1.03 -6.15
CA GLY A 249 19.92 1.38 -4.78
C GLY A 249 20.28 2.81 -4.39
N TRP A 250 20.32 3.11 -3.09
CA TRP A 250 20.62 4.42 -2.52
C TRP A 250 22.11 4.63 -2.29
N GLY A 251 22.66 5.76 -2.76
CA GLY A 251 24.07 6.09 -2.61
C GLY A 251 24.32 7.58 -2.41
N ASP A 252 25.48 7.90 -1.86
CA ASP A 252 25.97 9.27 -1.70
C ASP A 252 26.55 9.79 -3.02
N LYS A 253 25.88 10.76 -3.64
CA LYS A 253 26.31 11.34 -4.93
C LYS A 253 27.63 12.12 -4.83
N SER A 254 28.09 12.47 -3.63
CA SER A 254 29.36 13.18 -3.45
C SER A 254 30.60 12.29 -3.62
N GLN A 255 30.42 10.96 -3.63
CA GLN A 255 31.53 10.02 -3.74
C GLN A 255 31.82 9.65 -5.20
N THR A 256 33.10 9.61 -5.57
CA THR A 256 33.56 9.19 -6.91
C THR A 256 33.19 7.74 -7.24
N ALA A 257 33.08 6.89 -6.21
CA ALA A 257 32.64 5.50 -6.32
C ALA A 257 31.59 5.20 -5.22
N PRO A 258 30.31 5.53 -5.46
CA PRO A 258 29.27 5.36 -4.46
C PRO A 258 29.05 3.87 -4.16
N ILE A 259 29.03 3.52 -2.88
CA ILE A 259 28.46 2.26 -2.41
C ILE A 259 26.95 2.42 -2.35
N TYR A 260 26.22 1.44 -2.88
CA TYR A 260 24.77 1.45 -2.92
C TYR A 260 24.17 0.55 -1.85
N TYR A 261 23.05 1.01 -1.28
CA TYR A 261 22.34 0.34 -0.20
C TYR A 261 20.87 0.19 -0.58
N GLU A 262 20.19 -0.79 0.01
CA GLU A 262 18.75 -1.02 -0.21
C GLU A 262 17.87 0.14 0.29
N SER A 263 18.31 0.90 1.31
CA SER A 263 17.59 2.04 1.85
C SER A 263 18.49 3.24 2.09
N TRP A 264 17.93 4.46 1.99
CA TRP A 264 18.69 5.69 2.26
C TRP A 264 19.21 5.75 3.69
N MET A 265 18.48 5.14 4.63
CA MET A 265 18.84 5.11 6.04
C MET A 265 20.06 4.19 6.28
N LYS A 266 20.11 3.00 5.65
CA LYS A 266 21.31 2.14 5.68
C LYS A 266 22.53 2.83 5.05
N CYS A 267 22.31 3.60 3.97
CA CYS A 267 23.36 4.43 3.37
C CYS A 267 23.88 5.49 4.36
N ALA A 268 22.98 6.25 4.98
CA ALA A 268 23.31 7.29 5.95
C ALA A 268 24.11 6.74 7.16
N GLU A 269 23.66 5.62 7.72
CA GLU A 269 24.33 4.97 8.85
C GLU A 269 25.73 4.47 8.51
N SER A 270 25.92 3.95 7.30
CA SER A 270 27.25 3.50 6.86
C SER A 270 28.20 4.66 6.67
N ILE A 271 27.73 5.81 6.18
CA ILE A 271 28.54 7.02 6.03
C ILE A 271 29.00 7.49 7.41
N ILE A 272 28.08 7.58 8.37
CA ILE A 272 28.40 8.02 9.75
C ILE A 272 29.38 7.06 10.43
N ARG A 273 29.20 5.75 10.24
CA ARG A 273 30.14 4.75 10.77
C ARG A 273 31.55 4.94 10.23
N ASN A 274 31.69 5.40 8.98
CA ASN A 274 33.00 5.68 8.39
C ASN A 274 33.55 7.05 8.83
N GLU A 275 32.70 8.03 9.17
CA GLU A 275 33.13 9.33 9.70
C GLU A 275 33.63 9.26 11.16
N LEU A 276 33.16 8.27 11.93
CA LEU A 276 33.52 8.07 13.35
C LEU A 276 34.74 7.17 13.56
N LYS A 277 35.36 6.66 12.50
CA LYS A 277 36.59 5.86 12.54
C LYS A 277 37.79 6.74 12.21
#